data_AF-A0A832HGX8-F1
#
_entry.id   AF-A0A832HGX8-F1
#
_cell.length_a   1.000
_cell.length_b   1.000
_cell.length_c   1.000
_cell.angle_alpha   90.00
_cell.angle_beta   90.00
_cell.angle_gamma   90.00
#
_symmetry.space_group_name_H-M   'P 1'
#
loop_
_entity.id
_entity.type
_entity.pdbx_description
1 polymer ?
#
loop_
_entity_poly.entity_id
_entity_poly.type
_entity_poly.pdbx_seq_one_letter_code
_entity_poly.pdbx_strand_id
1 'polypeptide(L)'
;MRTPPKRKRTRRALPPRQWQFQEAKAKLAEVVDDALATGPQVISRHGRPVVAMIKIEDLPKVLAAGQDERDRAGSILACFKRAPQALGSIDLSRDKTPISSKSIFG
;
A
#
# COMPACT_ATOMS: atom_id res chain seq x y z
N MET A 1 -32.83 4.20 -6.98
CA MET A 1 -31.81 5.03 -6.31
C MET A 1 -30.95 4.12 -5.43
N ARG A 2 -29.69 3.85 -5.79
CA ARG A 2 -28.74 3.08 -4.94
C ARG A 2 -27.75 4.07 -4.36
N THR A 3 -27.70 4.18 -3.04
CA THR A 3 -26.75 5.06 -2.33
C THR A 3 -25.31 4.64 -2.59
N PRO A 4 -24.39 5.58 -2.84
CA PRO A 4 -22.98 5.25 -3.00
C PRO A 4 -22.38 4.81 -1.65
N PRO A 5 -21.51 3.80 -1.63
CA PRO A 5 -20.89 3.35 -0.38
C PRO A 5 -19.99 4.46 0.19
N LYS A 6 -20.18 4.79 1.47
CA LYS A 6 -19.30 5.69 2.23
C LYS A 6 -17.87 5.14 2.18
N ARG A 7 -16.99 5.81 1.42
CA ARG A 7 -15.54 5.56 1.46
C ARG A 7 -15.07 5.77 2.90
N LYS A 8 -14.63 4.70 3.56
CA LYS A 8 -13.93 4.80 4.85
C LYS A 8 -12.65 5.60 4.59
N ARG A 9 -12.60 6.84 5.06
CA ARG A 9 -11.35 7.63 5.14
C ARG A 9 -10.36 6.78 5.93
N THR A 10 -9.40 6.16 5.24
CA THR A 10 -8.24 5.56 5.89
C THR A 10 -7.61 6.66 6.76
N ARG A 11 -7.51 6.42 8.07
CA ARG A 11 -6.79 7.35 8.96
C ARG A 11 -5.40 7.49 8.37
N ARG A 12 -5.06 8.69 7.86
CA ARG A 12 -3.70 9.02 7.47
C ARG A 12 -2.85 8.83 8.72
N ALA A 13 -2.09 7.74 8.80
CA ALA A 13 -1.22 7.48 9.93
C ALA A 13 -0.32 8.71 10.08
N LEU A 14 -0.25 9.27 11.30
CA LEU A 14 0.71 10.33 11.60
C LEU A 14 2.11 9.77 11.32
N PRO A 15 3.01 10.56 10.72
CA PRO A 15 4.35 10.07 10.43
C PRO A 15 4.99 9.61 11.75
N PRO A 16 5.60 8.40 11.76
CA PRO A 16 6.27 7.89 12.95
C PRO A 16 7.34 8.89 13.43
N ARG A 17 7.62 8.89 14.74
CA ARG A 17 8.67 9.72 15.35
C ARG A 17 9.98 9.52 14.55
N GLN A 18 10.59 10.64 14.15
CA GLN A 18 11.80 10.64 13.32
C GLN A 18 13.00 11.06 14.15
N TRP A 19 13.99 10.20 14.20
CA TRP A 19 15.25 10.41 14.89
C TRP A 19 16.31 10.83 13.89
N GLN A 20 17.11 11.86 14.17
CA GLN A 20 18.34 12.08 13.40
C GLN A 20 19.34 10.98 13.76
N PHE A 21 20.16 10.53 12.80
CA PHE A 21 21.11 9.44 13.00
C PHE A 21 22.00 9.63 14.24
N GLN A 22 22.47 10.85 14.48
CA GLN A 22 23.31 11.16 15.64
C GLN A 22 22.54 11.04 16.95
N GLU A 23 21.28 11.46 16.98
CA GLU A 23 20.43 11.34 18.16
C GLU A 23 20.09 9.86 18.43
N ALA A 24 19.72 9.11 17.40
CA ALA A 24 19.43 7.69 17.50
C ALA A 24 20.64 6.91 18.04
N LYS A 25 21.86 7.24 17.60
CA LYS A 25 23.09 6.63 18.13
C LYS A 25 23.29 6.94 19.61
N ALA A 26 23.05 8.18 20.03
CA ALA A 26 23.23 8.60 21.42
C ALA A 26 22.16 8.01 22.36
N LYS A 27 20.96 7.76 21.85
CA LYS A 27 19.79 7.31 22.63
C LYS A 27 19.27 5.95 22.17
N LEU A 28 20.15 5.06 21.70
CA LEU A 28 19.73 3.81 21.06
C LEU A 28 18.77 2.97 21.93
N ALA A 29 19.00 2.93 23.25
CA ALA A 29 18.11 2.26 24.19
C ALA A 29 16.67 2.83 24.16
N GLU A 30 16.52 4.17 24.19
CA GLU A 30 15.20 4.82 24.08
C GLU A 30 14.53 4.51 22.75
N VAL A 31 15.29 4.49 21.64
CA VAL A 31 14.72 4.14 20.33
C VAL A 31 14.23 2.69 20.30
N VAL A 32 14.94 1.77 20.96
CA VAL A 32 14.53 0.36 21.10
C VAL A 32 13.27 0.26 21.94
N ASP A 33 13.23 0.90 23.11
CA ASP A 33 12.07 0.88 23.99
C ASP A 33 10.83 1.48 23.31
N ASP A 34 10.98 2.58 22.60
CA ASP A 34 9.92 3.20 21.80
C ASP A 34 9.45 2.29 20.66
N ALA A 35 10.36 1.56 20.01
CA ALA A 35 10.03 0.58 18.98
C ALA A 35 9.21 -0.59 19.54
N LEU A 36 9.53 -1.01 20.77
CA LEU A 36 8.83 -2.08 21.48
C LEU A 36 7.46 -1.63 22.03
N ALA A 37 7.38 -0.41 22.56
CA ALA A 37 6.18 0.10 23.22
C ALA A 37 5.18 0.75 22.26
N THR A 38 5.65 1.61 21.36
CA THR A 38 4.81 2.49 20.54
C THR A 38 4.76 2.05 19.08
N GLY A 39 5.73 1.23 18.64
CA GLY A 39 5.82 0.73 17.28
C GLY A 39 6.94 1.41 16.48
N PRO A 40 6.96 1.25 15.14
CA PRO A 40 8.12 1.56 14.30
C PRO A 40 8.73 2.95 14.52
N GLN A 41 10.05 2.99 14.72
CA GLN A 41 10.82 4.22 14.88
C GLN A 41 11.64 4.49 13.63
N VAL A 42 11.58 5.70 13.08
CA VAL A 42 12.28 6.03 11.84
C VAL A 42 13.56 6.80 12.15
N ILE A 43 14.68 6.39 11.55
CA ILE A 43 15.96 7.08 11.66
C ILE A 43 16.27 7.75 10.31
N SER A 44 16.71 8.99 10.39
CA SER A 44 16.99 9.86 9.27
C SER A 44 18.47 10.23 9.18
N ARG A 45 18.96 10.46 7.97
CA ARG A 45 20.30 10.99 7.70
C ARG A 45 20.16 12.22 6.80
N HIS A 46 20.76 13.34 7.18
CA HIS A 46 20.59 14.63 6.50
C HIS A 46 19.11 15.01 6.31
N GLY A 47 18.27 14.77 7.33
CA GLY A 47 16.84 15.08 7.29
C GLY A 47 15.99 14.15 6.42
N ARG A 48 16.58 13.10 5.80
CA ARG A 48 15.85 12.12 5.00
C ARG A 48 15.72 10.79 5.75
N PRO A 49 14.51 10.19 5.83
CA PRO A 49 14.35 8.83 6.35
C PRO A 49 15.22 7.84 5.59
N VAL A 50 16.00 7.03 6.31
CA VAL A 50 16.91 6.04 5.70
C VAL A 50 16.68 4.62 6.21
N VAL A 51 16.32 4.46 7.48
CA VAL A 51 16.04 3.15 8.08
C VAL A 51 14.89 3.27 9.08
N ALA A 52 14.20 2.16 9.33
CA ALA A 52 13.21 2.05 10.39
C ALA A 52 13.57 0.88 11.29
N MET A 53 13.40 1.07 12.60
CA MET A 53 13.52 0.03 13.60
C MET A 53 12.12 -0.49 13.94
N ILE A 54 11.96 -1.80 13.84
CA ILE A 54 10.72 -2.51 14.08
C ILE A 54 11.00 -3.69 15.00
N LYS A 55 9.95 -4.20 15.65
CA LYS A 55 10.04 -5.45 16.37
C LYS A 55 10.37 -6.58 15.41
N ILE A 56 11.18 -7.52 15.86
CA ILE A 56 11.56 -8.67 15.03
C ILE A 56 10.34 -9.51 14.62
N GLU A 57 9.34 -9.61 15.50
CA GLU A 57 8.07 -10.31 15.26
C GLU A 57 7.20 -9.67 14.17
N ASP A 58 7.40 -8.38 13.89
CA ASP A 58 6.66 -7.65 12.85
C ASP A 58 7.35 -7.69 11.49
N LEU A 59 8.63 -8.08 11.44
CA LEU A 59 9.40 -8.19 10.19
C LEU A 59 8.70 -9.09 9.15
N PRO A 60 8.18 -10.29 9.49
CA PRO A 60 7.45 -11.12 8.51
C PRO A 60 6.22 -10.42 7.92
N LYS A 61 5.48 -9.66 8.73
CA LYS A 61 4.28 -8.92 8.28
C LYS A 61 4.66 -7.80 7.32
N VAL A 62 5.74 -7.08 7.60
CA VAL A 62 6.26 -6.01 6.73
C VAL A 62 6.73 -6.57 5.39
N LEU A 63 7.43 -7.71 5.40
CA LEU A 63 7.87 -8.39 4.19
C LEU A 63 6.69 -8.92 3.37
N ALA A 64 5.67 -9.46 4.02
CA ALA A 64 4.45 -9.93 3.38
C ALA A 64 3.58 -8.78 2.84
N ALA A 65 3.50 -7.63 3.51
CA ALA A 65 2.73 -6.48 3.04
C ALA A 65 3.28 -5.92 1.71
N GLY A 66 4.59 -5.99 1.49
CA GLY A 66 5.22 -5.65 0.21
C GLY A 66 4.93 -6.67 -0.90
N GLN A 67 4.67 -7.93 -0.54
CA GLN A 67 4.17 -8.96 -1.45
C GLN A 67 2.70 -8.72 -1.78
N ASP A 68 1.86 -8.43 -0.78
CA ASP A 68 0.45 -8.12 -0.98
C ASP A 68 0.23 -6.88 -1.86
N GLU A 69 1.05 -5.83 -1.79
CA GLU A 69 0.92 -4.71 -2.75
C GLU A 69 1.37 -5.09 -4.17
N ARG A 70 2.39 -5.94 -4.33
CA ARG A 70 2.77 -6.49 -5.65
C ARG A 70 1.81 -7.56 -6.16
N ASP A 71 1.10 -8.25 -5.28
CA ASP A 71 0.11 -9.28 -5.58
C ASP A 71 -1.30 -8.66 -5.75
N ARG A 72 -1.55 -7.50 -5.14
CA ARG A 72 -2.75 -6.66 -5.33
C ARG A 72 -2.62 -5.72 -6.52
N ALA A 73 -1.41 -5.23 -6.78
CA ALA A 73 -0.93 -4.84 -8.10
C ALA A 73 -0.38 -6.06 -8.86
N GLY A 74 -0.92 -7.26 -8.57
CA GLY A 74 -0.58 -8.50 -9.25
C GLY A 74 -0.61 -8.26 -10.74
N SER A 75 0.30 -8.92 -11.46
CA SER A 75 0.21 -9.02 -12.92
C SER A 75 -1.26 -9.26 -13.28
N ILE A 76 -1.75 -8.60 -14.32
CA ILE A 76 -3.13 -8.77 -14.79
C ILE A 76 -3.48 -10.26 -14.92
N LEU A 77 -2.48 -11.09 -15.25
CA LEU A 77 -2.54 -12.54 -15.30
C LEU A 77 -2.86 -13.21 -13.94
N ALA A 78 -2.25 -12.76 -12.84
CA ALA A 78 -2.52 -13.26 -11.49
C ALA A 78 -3.94 -12.91 -11.05
N CYS A 79 -4.42 -11.72 -11.42
CA CYS A 79 -5.83 -11.32 -11.21
C CYS A 79 -6.78 -12.26 -11.96
N PHE A 80 -6.52 -12.56 -13.24
CA PHE A 80 -7.34 -13.50 -14.02
C PHE A 80 -7.35 -14.93 -13.45
N LYS A 81 -6.22 -15.43 -12.92
CA LYS A 81 -6.15 -16.76 -12.30
C LYS A 81 -6.97 -16.89 -11.00
N ARG A 82 -7.17 -15.76 -10.29
CA ARG A 82 -7.95 -15.70 -9.04
C ARG A 82 -9.42 -15.32 -9.29
N ALA A 83 -9.78 -15.00 -10.54
CA ALA A 83 -11.14 -14.65 -10.90
C ALA A 83 -12.09 -15.85 -10.68
N PRO A 84 -13.36 -15.60 -10.33
CA PRO A 84 -14.35 -16.67 -10.19
C PRO A 84 -14.42 -17.51 -11.47
N GLN A 85 -14.48 -18.84 -11.31
CA GLN A 85 -14.49 -19.79 -12.44
C GLN A 85 -15.78 -19.73 -13.28
N ALA A 86 -16.74 -18.91 -12.86
CA ALA A 86 -18.01 -18.67 -13.53
C ALA A 86 -17.93 -17.81 -14.80
N LEU A 87 -16.72 -17.47 -15.29
CA LEU A 87 -16.50 -16.83 -16.60
C LEU A 87 -16.62 -17.82 -17.77
N GLY A 88 -17.12 -19.03 -17.54
CA GLY A 88 -17.41 -20.01 -18.59
C GLY A 88 -18.40 -19.41 -19.59
N SER A 89 -17.90 -19.10 -20.78
CA SER A 89 -18.56 -18.47 -21.94
C SER A 89 -18.81 -16.95 -21.84
N ILE A 90 -17.74 -16.15 -21.87
CA ILE A 90 -17.82 -14.75 -22.30
C ILE A 90 -17.32 -14.67 -23.75
N ASP A 91 -18.07 -14.04 -24.64
CA ASP A 91 -17.62 -13.72 -25.99
C ASP A 91 -16.56 -12.62 -25.92
N LEU A 92 -15.31 -12.97 -26.24
CA LEU A 92 -14.16 -12.07 -26.21
C LEU A 92 -13.93 -11.38 -27.56
N SER A 93 -14.86 -11.52 -28.50
CA SER A 93 -14.78 -10.88 -29.81
C SER A 93 -14.75 -9.36 -29.65
N ARG A 94 -13.82 -8.72 -30.36
CA ARG A 94 -13.69 -7.26 -30.33
C ARG A 94 -14.89 -6.63 -31.03
N ASP A 95 -15.69 -5.86 -30.29
CA ASP A 95 -16.73 -5.02 -30.87
C ASP A 95 -16.07 -3.99 -31.81
N LYS A 96 -16.50 -4.00 -33.08
CA LYS A 96 -15.99 -3.12 -34.15
C LYS A 96 -16.94 -1.97 -34.43
N THR A 97 -17.98 -1.77 -33.62
CA THR A 97 -18.83 -0.60 -33.75
C THR A 97 -17.98 0.67 -33.62
N PRO A 98 -18.00 1.57 -34.61
CA PRO A 98 -17.29 2.83 -34.49
C PRO A 98 -17.91 3.62 -33.33
N ILE A 99 -17.09 4.01 -32.35
CA ILE A 99 -17.50 4.93 -31.29
C ILE A 99 -17.69 6.29 -31.98
N SER A 100 -18.90 6.57 -32.46
CA SER A 100 -19.22 7.86 -33.06
C SER A 100 -19.21 8.92 -31.97
N SER A 101 -18.16 9.76 -31.96
CA SER A 101 -18.13 10.98 -31.17
C SER A 101 -19.13 11.97 -31.76
N LYS A 102 -20.38 11.93 -31.30
CA LYS A 102 -21.31 13.02 -31.60
C LYS A 102 -20.89 14.20 -30.72
N SER A 103 -20.26 15.18 -31.35
CA SER A 103 -19.81 16.44 -30.75
C SER A 103 -20.95 17.09 -29.97
N ILE A 104 -20.83 17.12 -28.64
CA ILE A 104 -21.70 17.91 -27.77
C ILE A 104 -21.01 19.27 -27.60
N PHE A 105 -21.09 20.10 -28.64
CA PHE A 105 -20.91 21.55 -28.54
C PHE A 105 -21.87 22.18 -29.55
N GLY A 106 -22.97 22.68 -29.03
CA GLY A 106 -23.92 23.58 -29.67
C GLY A 106 -24.30 24.64 -28.64
#